data_AF-A0AAV5MW43-F1
#
_entry.id   AF-A0AAV5MW43-F1
#
_cell.length_a   1.000
_cell.length_b   1.000
_cell.length_c   1.000
_cell.angle_alpha   90.00
_cell.angle_beta   90.00
_cell.angle_gamma   90.00
#
_symmetry.space_group_name_H-M   'P 1'
#
loop_
_entity.id
_entity.type
_entity.pdbx_description
1 polymer ?
#
loop_
_entity_poly.entity_id
_entity_poly.type
_entity_poly.pdbx_seq_one_letter_code
_entity_poly.pdbx_strand_id
1 'polypeptide(L)'
;MTDINIQELRSAAENYRATLKAHRQNPTSVEAMEAWDRANSEFDALINNDEINIISTLFDELERLQRANAAQDDHINQQQDRIEELESANSGAGKRIRELSAQKDEWERKATSNFEECARMSKRIDELEAQVSADPVSFFAYSDEIGFEIYDTEQEAKTAAQNEIDWNRDVDPEDGWPEGVDSIRWGYVMQRAKEVDIRVVRRGRKTRECDYELAPPLNNAAGISKGE
;
A
#
# COMPACT_ATOMS: atom_id res chain seq x y z
N MET A 1 39.61 40.29 -50.76
CA MET A 1 39.67 40.96 -49.45
C MET A 1 40.99 40.59 -48.83
N THR A 2 41.84 41.57 -48.56
CA THR A 2 43.01 41.42 -47.70
C THR A 2 42.48 41.01 -46.32
N ASP A 3 42.94 39.89 -45.77
CA ASP A 3 42.64 39.55 -44.37
C ASP A 3 43.33 40.60 -43.50
N ILE A 4 42.58 41.62 -43.10
CA ILE A 4 43.06 42.67 -42.21
C ILE A 4 43.26 42.04 -40.83
N ASN A 5 44.49 42.06 -40.32
CA ASN A 5 44.78 41.59 -38.97
C ASN A 5 44.29 42.62 -37.94
N ILE A 6 43.03 42.46 -37.51
CA ILE A 6 42.36 43.34 -36.53
C ILE A 6 43.16 43.42 -35.22
N GLN A 7 43.85 42.34 -34.83
CA GLN A 7 44.63 42.31 -33.61
C GLN A 7 45.90 43.17 -33.71
N GLU A 8 46.59 43.14 -34.85
CA GLU A 8 47.74 44.02 -35.12
C GLU A 8 47.31 45.49 -35.21
N LEU A 9 46.21 45.78 -35.90
CA LEU A 9 45.64 47.13 -35.98
C LEU A 9 45.28 47.66 -34.57
N ARG A 10 44.71 46.80 -33.73
CA ARG A 10 44.39 47.14 -32.34
C ARG A 10 45.64 47.47 -31.52
N SER A 11 46.67 46.62 -31.59
CA SER A 11 47.92 46.85 -30.86
C SER A 11 48.64 48.13 -31.30
N ALA A 12 48.66 48.42 -32.61
CA ALA A 12 49.21 49.66 -33.14
C ALA A 12 48.41 50.89 -32.70
N ALA A 13 47.07 50.82 -32.73
CA ALA A 13 46.21 51.89 -32.23
C ALA A 13 46.41 52.17 -30.73
N GLU A 14 46.58 51.11 -29.92
CA GLU A 14 46.88 51.20 -28.49
C GLU A 14 48.25 51.85 -28.25
N ASN A 15 49.28 51.45 -29.01
CA ASN A 15 50.63 52.03 -28.94
C ASN A 15 50.61 53.52 -29.31
N TYR A 16 49.99 53.89 -30.44
CA TYR A 16 49.80 55.28 -30.87
C TYR A 16 49.13 56.14 -29.80
N ARG A 17 48.03 55.65 -29.19
CA ARG A 17 47.32 56.37 -28.12
C ARG A 17 48.19 56.57 -26.88
N ALA A 18 49.00 55.56 -26.53
CA ALA A 18 49.88 55.62 -25.37
C ALA A 18 51.03 56.62 -25.58
N THR A 19 51.72 56.58 -26.73
CA THR A 19 52.84 57.48 -27.04
C THR A 19 52.37 58.92 -27.25
N LEU A 20 51.21 59.13 -27.90
CA LEU A 20 50.58 60.45 -28.01
C LEU A 20 50.27 61.04 -26.63
N LYS A 21 49.75 60.22 -25.70
CA LYS A 21 49.49 60.66 -24.32
C LYS A 21 50.78 61.05 -23.60
N ALA A 22 51.86 60.28 -23.76
CA ALA A 22 53.16 60.59 -23.17
C ALA A 22 53.74 61.89 -23.73
N HIS A 23 53.68 62.09 -25.05
CA HIS A 23 54.10 63.34 -25.70
C HIS A 23 53.28 64.54 -25.21
N ARG A 24 51.95 64.40 -25.08
CA ARG A 24 51.08 65.46 -24.54
C ARG A 24 51.41 65.83 -23.08
N GLN A 25 51.89 64.88 -22.28
CA GLN A 25 52.27 65.12 -20.89
C GLN A 25 53.65 65.79 -20.77
N ASN A 26 54.53 65.58 -21.75
CA ASN A 26 55.85 66.19 -21.79
C ASN A 26 56.23 66.62 -23.22
N PRO A 27 55.65 67.74 -23.72
CA PRO A 27 55.77 68.12 -25.14
C PRO A 27 57.18 68.49 -25.59
N THR A 28 58.06 68.84 -24.65
CA THR A 28 59.46 69.20 -24.92
C THR A 28 60.41 68.00 -24.89
N SER A 29 59.92 66.80 -24.55
CA SER A 29 60.71 65.58 -24.59
C SER A 29 60.88 65.08 -26.02
N VAL A 30 62.14 65.04 -26.48
CA VAL A 30 62.54 64.48 -27.77
C VAL A 30 62.20 62.98 -27.85
N GLU A 31 62.47 62.23 -26.78
CA GLU A 31 62.17 60.80 -26.72
C GLU A 31 60.66 60.51 -26.87
N ALA A 32 59.80 61.31 -26.22
CA ALA A 32 58.35 61.17 -26.32
C ALA A 32 57.84 61.53 -27.73
N MET A 33 58.46 62.52 -28.38
CA MET A 33 58.15 62.90 -29.77
C MET A 33 58.54 61.79 -30.75
N GLU A 34 59.77 61.28 -30.67
CA GLU A 34 60.25 60.20 -31.54
C GLU A 34 59.46 58.90 -31.36
N ALA A 35 59.06 58.57 -30.13
CA ALA A 35 58.21 57.42 -29.85
C ALA A 35 56.81 57.57 -30.45
N TRP A 36 56.25 58.79 -30.43
CA TRP A 36 54.97 59.09 -31.05
C TRP A 36 55.05 59.06 -32.58
N ASP A 37 56.06 59.68 -33.18
CA ASP A 37 56.26 59.69 -34.64
C ASP A 37 56.42 58.26 -35.20
N ARG A 38 57.15 57.40 -34.48
CA ARG A 38 57.30 55.98 -34.84
C ARG A 38 55.97 55.25 -34.78
N ALA A 39 55.24 55.39 -33.67
CA ALA A 39 53.94 54.74 -33.51
C ALA A 39 52.89 55.26 -34.52
N ASN A 40 52.94 56.54 -34.89
CA ASN A 40 52.10 57.12 -35.93
C ASN A 40 52.41 56.49 -37.30
N SER A 41 53.69 56.39 -37.65
CA SER A 41 54.11 55.79 -38.93
C SER A 41 53.72 54.32 -39.03
N GLU A 42 53.87 53.56 -37.95
CA GLU A 42 53.45 52.14 -37.87
C GLU A 42 51.93 51.99 -38.01
N PHE A 43 51.15 52.85 -37.35
CA PHE A 43 49.69 52.83 -37.44
C PHE A 43 49.18 53.24 -38.84
N ASP A 44 49.75 54.29 -39.43
CA ASP A 44 49.42 54.76 -40.78
C ASP A 44 49.76 53.71 -41.84
N ALA A 45 50.89 53.00 -41.68
CA ALA A 45 51.28 51.91 -42.57
C ALA A 45 50.32 50.71 -42.51
N LEU A 46 49.74 50.44 -41.33
CA LEU A 46 48.72 49.39 -41.17
C LEU A 46 47.36 49.80 -41.72
N ILE A 47 46.99 51.08 -41.63
CA ILE A 47 45.76 51.58 -42.25
C ILE A 47 45.88 51.56 -43.78
N ASN A 48 47.03 51.98 -44.34
CA ASN A 48 47.34 51.93 -45.76
C ASN A 48 46.25 52.50 -46.70
N ASN A 49 45.54 53.55 -46.27
CA ASN A 49 44.36 54.11 -46.97
C ASN A 49 43.25 53.07 -47.23
N ASP A 50 43.14 52.05 -46.36
CA ASP A 50 42.16 50.96 -46.43
C ASP A 50 41.05 51.12 -45.39
N GLU A 51 40.78 52.36 -44.97
CA GLU A 51 39.84 52.68 -43.88
C GLU A 51 38.44 52.12 -44.15
N ILE A 52 38.00 52.11 -45.41
CA ILE A 52 36.68 51.60 -45.79
C ILE A 52 36.57 50.10 -45.53
N ASN A 53 37.58 49.31 -45.91
CA ASN A 53 37.56 47.86 -45.66
C ASN A 53 37.75 47.52 -44.18
N ILE A 54 38.57 48.30 -43.47
CA ILE A 54 38.71 48.20 -42.00
C ILE A 54 37.36 48.46 -41.32
N ILE A 55 36.66 49.53 -41.69
CA ILE A 55 35.36 49.90 -41.14
C ILE A 55 34.32 48.83 -41.47
N SER A 56 34.23 48.36 -42.71
CA SER A 56 33.33 47.28 -43.10
C SER A 56 33.58 46.00 -42.30
N THR A 57 34.84 45.59 -42.14
CA THR A 57 35.18 44.39 -41.36
C THR A 57 34.77 44.52 -39.89
N LEU A 58 34.98 45.69 -39.28
CA LEU A 58 34.56 45.96 -37.91
C LEU A 58 33.03 45.98 -37.77
N PHE A 59 32.29 46.50 -38.75
CA PHE A 59 30.84 46.46 -38.77
C PHE A 59 30.31 45.04 -38.89
N ASP A 60 30.87 44.24 -39.79
CA ASP A 60 30.49 42.83 -39.96
C ASP A 60 30.71 42.04 -38.66
N GLU A 61 31.84 42.27 -37.99
CA GLU A 61 32.14 41.64 -36.70
C GLU A 61 31.20 42.11 -35.59
N LEU A 62 30.88 43.40 -35.52
CA LEU A 62 29.91 43.94 -34.56
C LEU A 62 28.51 43.35 -34.79
N GLU A 63 28.04 43.29 -36.03
CA GLU A 63 26.75 42.66 -36.36
C GLU A 63 26.74 41.18 -35.99
N ARG A 64 27.84 40.47 -36.27
CA ARG A 64 28.00 39.05 -35.91
C ARG A 64 27.91 38.85 -34.40
N LEU A 65 28.61 39.68 -33.63
CA LEU A 65 28.60 39.62 -32.16
C LEU A 65 27.22 39.99 -31.60
N GLN A 66 26.54 40.99 -32.17
CA GLN A 66 25.18 41.37 -31.75
C GLN A 66 24.18 40.24 -31.99
N ARG A 67 24.23 39.60 -33.17
CA ARG A 67 23.37 38.45 -33.48
C ARG A 67 23.67 37.26 -32.57
N ALA A 68 24.95 37.00 -32.29
CA ALA A 68 25.35 35.93 -31.37
C ALA A 68 24.84 36.18 -29.94
N ASN A 69 24.94 37.41 -29.45
CA ASN A 69 24.42 37.78 -28.12
C ASN A 69 22.89 37.66 -28.06
N ALA A 70 22.17 38.09 -29.10
CA ALA A 70 20.71 37.95 -29.15
C ALA A 70 20.29 36.48 -29.14
N ALA A 71 20.96 35.62 -29.93
CA ALA A 71 20.71 34.19 -29.94
C ALA A 71 21.04 33.52 -28.58
N GLN A 72 22.06 34.01 -27.88
CA GLN A 72 22.37 33.55 -26.52
C GLN A 72 21.28 33.94 -25.52
N ASP A 73 20.75 35.16 -25.61
CA ASP A 73 19.67 35.63 -24.75
C ASP A 73 18.40 34.79 -24.95
N ASP A 74 18.02 34.52 -26.20
CA ASP A 74 16.91 33.62 -26.53
C ASP A 74 17.11 32.22 -25.93
N HIS A 75 18.33 31.68 -26.01
CA HIS A 75 18.64 30.38 -25.43
C HIS A 75 18.60 30.40 -23.90
N ILE A 76 19.08 31.46 -23.25
CA ILE A 76 18.97 31.64 -21.79
C ILE A 76 17.51 31.67 -21.37
N ASN A 77 16.67 32.40 -22.10
CA ASN A 77 15.23 32.46 -21.82
C ASN A 77 14.56 31.09 -21.97
N GLN A 78 14.88 30.34 -23.03
CA GLN A 78 14.39 28.96 -23.20
C GLN A 78 14.87 28.01 -22.07
N GLN A 79 16.10 28.19 -21.59
CA GLN A 79 16.61 27.41 -20.46
C GLN A 79 15.89 27.76 -19.16
N GLN A 80 15.58 29.05 -18.94
CA GLN A 80 14.83 29.52 -17.79
C GLN A 80 13.42 28.90 -17.76
N ASP A 81 12.68 28.94 -18.87
CA ASP A 81 11.35 28.32 -18.99
C ASP A 81 11.39 26.83 -18.65
N ARG A 82 12.40 26.13 -19.18
CA ARG A 82 12.58 24.68 -18.91
C ARG A 82 12.90 24.39 -17.45
N ILE A 83 13.67 25.25 -16.78
CA ILE A 83 13.97 25.11 -15.35
C ILE A 83 12.67 25.25 -14.54
N GLU A 84 11.85 26.25 -14.85
CA GLU A 84 10.58 26.49 -14.14
C GLU A 84 9.61 25.31 -14.29
N GLU A 85 9.50 24.73 -15.50
CA GLU A 85 8.72 23.51 -15.73
C GLU A 85 9.22 22.33 -14.90
N LEU A 86 10.54 22.11 -14.85
CA LEU A 86 11.15 21.02 -14.09
C LEU A 86 10.96 21.22 -12.57
N GLU A 87 11.06 22.44 -12.08
CA GLU A 87 10.82 22.76 -10.67
C GLU A 87 9.37 22.50 -10.28
N SER A 88 8.42 22.89 -11.14
CA SER A 88 6.99 22.60 -10.96
C SER A 88 6.72 21.09 -10.93
N ALA A 89 7.29 20.35 -11.89
CA ALA A 89 7.16 18.89 -11.96
C ALA A 89 7.76 18.20 -10.72
N ASN A 90 8.95 18.61 -10.28
CA ASN A 90 9.60 18.08 -9.08
C ASN A 90 8.79 18.37 -7.81
N SER A 91 8.21 19.57 -7.70
CA SER A 91 7.30 19.91 -6.59
C SER A 91 6.07 19.00 -6.59
N GLY A 92 5.48 18.73 -7.76
CA GLY A 92 4.39 17.78 -7.94
C GLY A 92 4.76 16.36 -7.51
N ALA A 93 5.91 15.85 -7.98
CA ALA A 93 6.43 14.55 -7.59
C ALA A 93 6.66 14.45 -6.06
N GLY A 94 7.21 15.49 -5.45
CA GLY A 94 7.42 15.57 -4.01
C GLY A 94 6.12 15.57 -3.19
N LYS A 95 5.01 16.10 -3.73
CA LYS A 95 3.67 15.96 -3.11
C LYS A 95 3.17 14.52 -3.20
N ARG A 96 3.29 13.88 -4.36
CA ARG A 96 2.84 12.49 -4.56
C ARG A 96 3.61 11.49 -3.70
N ILE A 97 4.92 11.68 -3.55
CA ILE A 97 5.74 10.85 -2.65
C ILE A 97 5.21 10.92 -1.21
N ARG A 98 4.95 12.13 -0.70
CA ARG A 98 4.41 12.32 0.66
C ARG A 98 3.05 11.65 0.85
N GLU A 99 2.17 11.77 -0.14
CA GLU A 99 0.85 11.13 -0.11
C GLU A 99 0.97 9.60 -0.07
N LEU A 100 1.81 9.02 -0.92
CA LEU A 100 2.03 7.57 -0.95
C LEU A 100 2.67 7.05 0.35
N SER A 101 3.62 7.80 0.93
CA SER A 101 4.17 7.46 2.24
C SER A 101 3.11 7.47 3.34
N ALA A 102 2.22 8.48 3.36
CA ALA A 102 1.13 8.53 4.34
C ALA A 102 0.14 7.36 4.16
N GLN A 103 -0.19 6.99 2.92
CA GLN A 103 -1.04 5.83 2.64
C GLN A 103 -0.39 4.52 3.10
N LYS A 104 0.92 4.38 2.89
CA LYS A 104 1.68 3.22 3.36
C LYS A 104 1.58 3.09 4.88
N ASP A 105 1.86 4.16 5.63
CA ASP A 105 1.79 4.16 7.09
C ASP A 105 0.38 3.82 7.59
N GLU A 106 -0.65 4.30 6.88
CA GLU A 106 -2.05 3.97 7.15
C GLU A 106 -2.34 2.48 6.98
N TRP A 107 -1.86 1.88 5.89
CA TRP A 107 -2.07 0.47 5.60
C TRP A 107 -1.33 -0.44 6.58
N GLU A 108 -0.10 -0.07 6.96
CA GLU A 108 0.65 -0.79 7.98
C GLU A 108 -0.08 -0.78 9.33
N ARG A 109 -0.64 0.37 9.73
CA ARG A 109 -1.42 0.46 10.97
C ARG A 109 -2.69 -0.39 10.92
N LYS A 110 -3.41 -0.35 9.80
CA LYS A 110 -4.61 -1.19 9.61
C LYS A 110 -4.29 -2.67 9.62
N ALA A 111 -3.18 -3.08 9.00
CA ALA A 111 -2.72 -4.46 9.02
C ALA A 111 -2.44 -4.92 10.46
N THR A 112 -1.69 -4.14 11.24
CA THR A 112 -1.42 -4.43 12.65
C THR A 112 -2.70 -4.55 13.47
N SER A 113 -3.62 -3.57 13.33
CA SER A 113 -4.93 -3.61 14.02
C SER A 113 -5.74 -4.86 13.67
N ASN A 114 -5.74 -5.26 12.39
CA ASN A 114 -6.46 -6.45 11.94
C ASN A 114 -5.84 -7.73 12.54
N PHE A 115 -4.51 -7.82 12.58
CA PHE A 115 -3.82 -8.96 13.23
C PHE A 115 -4.13 -9.04 14.74
N GLU A 116 -4.17 -7.90 15.44
CA GLU A 116 -4.55 -7.85 16.85
C GLU A 116 -6.01 -8.28 17.08
N GLU A 117 -6.93 -7.89 16.19
CA GLU A 117 -8.31 -8.36 16.20
C GLU A 117 -8.42 -9.87 15.97
N CYS A 118 -7.71 -10.41 14.98
CA CYS A 118 -7.64 -11.85 14.76
C CYS A 118 -7.11 -12.60 15.99
N ALA A 119 -6.07 -12.08 16.65
CA ALA A 119 -5.53 -12.68 17.87
C ALA A 119 -6.56 -12.69 19.02
N ARG A 120 -7.30 -11.59 19.19
CA ARG A 120 -8.39 -11.51 20.18
C ARG A 120 -9.52 -12.50 19.87
N MET A 121 -9.91 -12.59 18.61
CA MET A 121 -10.98 -13.50 18.17
C MET A 121 -10.56 -14.96 18.33
N SER A 122 -9.32 -15.32 17.98
CA SER A 122 -8.78 -16.66 18.19
C SER A 122 -8.86 -17.07 19.66
N LYS A 123 -8.41 -16.20 20.57
CA LYS A 123 -8.51 -16.46 22.02
C LYS A 123 -9.95 -16.66 22.47
N ARG A 124 -10.90 -15.90 21.90
CA ARG A 124 -12.31 -16.04 22.21
C ARG A 124 -12.89 -17.37 21.73
N ILE A 125 -12.44 -17.88 20.58
CA ILE A 125 -12.79 -19.20 20.10
C ILE A 125 -12.27 -20.26 21.07
N ASP A 126 -11.00 -20.20 21.48
CA ASP A 126 -10.42 -21.15 22.45
C ASP A 126 -11.21 -21.14 23.78
N GLU A 127 -11.61 -19.97 24.28
CA GLU A 127 -12.45 -19.84 25.48
C GLU A 127 -13.84 -20.47 25.31
N LEU A 128 -14.47 -20.30 24.14
CA LEU A 128 -15.78 -20.87 23.84
C LEU A 128 -15.70 -22.39 23.65
N GLU A 129 -14.67 -22.86 22.95
CA GLU A 129 -14.41 -24.30 22.78
C GLU A 129 -14.14 -24.98 24.13
N ALA A 130 -13.45 -24.30 25.06
CA ALA A 130 -13.27 -24.80 26.42
C ALA A 130 -14.58 -24.81 27.25
N GLN A 131 -15.53 -23.92 26.95
CA GLN A 131 -16.82 -23.85 27.65
C GLN A 131 -17.84 -24.86 27.12
N VAL A 132 -17.74 -25.25 25.85
CA VAL A 132 -18.59 -26.27 25.24
C VAL A 132 -17.96 -27.63 25.50
N SER A 133 -18.49 -28.37 26.48
CA SER A 133 -18.22 -29.81 26.58
C SER A 133 -18.71 -30.48 25.30
N ALA A 134 -17.79 -30.85 24.41
CA ALA A 134 -18.10 -31.58 23.18
C ALA A 134 -18.56 -33.02 23.45
N ASP A 135 -18.40 -33.49 24.69
CA ASP A 135 -18.81 -34.84 25.08
C ASP A 135 -20.34 -34.90 25.22
N PRO A 136 -20.99 -35.85 24.52
CA PRO A 136 -22.39 -36.17 24.72
C PRO A 136 -22.68 -36.48 26.19
N VAL A 137 -23.79 -35.99 26.71
CA VAL A 137 -24.25 -36.28 28.08
C VAL A 137 -24.74 -37.74 28.19
N SER A 138 -25.27 -38.29 27.09
CA SER A 138 -25.68 -39.69 26.94
C SER A 138 -25.92 -39.99 25.46
N PHE A 139 -26.32 -41.21 25.15
CA PHE A 139 -26.68 -41.67 23.81
C PHE A 139 -28.13 -42.15 23.82
N PHE A 140 -28.78 -42.23 22.66
CA PHE A 140 -30.13 -42.77 22.57
C PHE A 140 -30.26 -43.73 21.40
N ALA A 141 -31.21 -44.65 21.50
CA ALA A 141 -31.76 -45.38 20.36
C ALA A 141 -33.29 -45.17 20.33
N TYR A 142 -33.85 -45.12 19.14
CA TYR A 142 -35.28 -44.96 18.93
C TYR A 142 -35.75 -45.84 17.78
N SER A 143 -36.87 -46.51 17.99
CA SER A 143 -37.75 -47.04 16.95
C SER A 143 -39.20 -46.89 17.40
N ASP A 144 -40.14 -47.11 16.48
CA ASP A 144 -41.56 -47.11 16.83
C ASP A 144 -41.96 -48.30 17.72
N GLU A 145 -41.14 -49.35 17.80
CA GLU A 145 -41.38 -50.54 18.62
C GLU A 145 -40.83 -50.40 20.06
N ILE A 146 -39.60 -49.92 20.23
CA ILE A 146 -38.96 -49.75 21.55
C ILE A 146 -39.15 -48.35 22.15
N GLY A 147 -39.54 -47.37 21.34
CA GLY A 147 -39.64 -45.97 21.77
C GLY A 147 -38.26 -45.35 22.01
N PHE A 148 -38.20 -44.30 22.83
CA PHE A 148 -36.96 -43.56 23.10
C PHE A 148 -36.22 -44.13 24.31
N GLU A 149 -35.12 -44.83 24.08
CA GLU A 149 -34.25 -45.37 25.12
C GLU A 149 -32.93 -44.60 25.21
N ILE A 150 -32.40 -44.48 26.43
CA ILE A 150 -31.16 -43.75 26.73
C ILE A 150 -30.10 -44.74 27.20
N TYR A 151 -28.87 -44.57 26.69
CA TYR A 151 -27.71 -45.40 27.00
C TYR A 151 -26.54 -44.54 27.47
N ASP A 152 -25.68 -45.12 28.30
CA ASP A 152 -24.49 -44.44 28.84
C ASP A 152 -23.33 -44.44 27.84
N THR A 153 -23.31 -45.38 26.90
CA THR A 153 -22.24 -45.50 25.90
C THR A 153 -22.76 -45.48 24.46
N GLU A 154 -21.91 -44.97 23.55
CA GLU A 154 -22.18 -44.94 22.11
C GLU A 154 -22.41 -46.36 21.56
N GLN A 155 -21.64 -47.33 22.07
CA GLN A 155 -21.68 -48.69 21.59
C GLN A 155 -22.99 -49.38 21.96
N GLU A 156 -23.53 -49.12 23.16
CA GLU A 156 -24.83 -49.68 23.58
C GLU A 156 -25.96 -49.15 22.72
N ALA A 157 -26.01 -47.84 22.47
CA ALA A 157 -27.04 -47.24 21.60
C ALA A 157 -26.98 -47.77 20.17
N LYS A 158 -25.77 -47.89 19.60
CA LYS A 158 -25.56 -48.52 18.29
C LYS A 158 -26.00 -49.98 18.28
N THR A 159 -25.66 -50.73 19.32
CA THR A 159 -25.98 -52.15 19.42
C THR A 159 -27.48 -52.34 19.54
N ALA A 160 -28.18 -51.51 20.30
CA ALA A 160 -29.64 -51.54 20.40
C ALA A 160 -30.31 -51.29 19.04
N ALA A 161 -29.91 -50.23 18.34
CA ALA A 161 -30.43 -49.95 17.00
C ALA A 161 -30.08 -51.07 15.99
N GLN A 162 -28.89 -51.66 16.07
CA GLN A 162 -28.48 -52.75 15.18
C GLN A 162 -29.26 -54.04 15.47
N ASN A 163 -29.52 -54.36 16.75
CA ASN A 163 -30.31 -55.52 17.15
C ASN A 163 -31.75 -55.42 16.63
N GLU A 164 -32.36 -54.23 16.66
CA GLU A 164 -33.67 -53.97 16.07
C GLU A 164 -33.67 -54.24 14.56
N ILE A 165 -32.65 -53.71 13.84
CA ILE A 165 -32.50 -53.93 12.40
C ILE A 165 -32.33 -55.42 12.09
N ASP A 166 -31.51 -56.13 12.87
CA ASP A 166 -31.25 -57.55 12.66
C ASP A 166 -32.49 -58.41 12.99
N TRP A 167 -33.24 -58.07 14.04
CA TRP A 167 -34.52 -58.71 14.33
C TRP A 167 -35.51 -58.54 13.17
N ASN A 168 -35.67 -57.31 12.67
CA ASN A 168 -36.55 -57.03 11.52
C ASN A 168 -36.09 -57.71 10.23
N ARG A 169 -34.79 -57.97 10.07
CA ARG A 169 -34.23 -58.71 8.92
C ARG A 169 -34.60 -60.19 8.97
N ASP A 170 -34.76 -60.77 10.15
CA ASP A 170 -34.97 -62.21 10.36
C ASP A 170 -36.45 -62.62 10.37
N VAL A 171 -37.39 -61.66 10.44
CA VAL A 171 -38.83 -61.93 10.60
C VAL A 171 -39.52 -62.39 9.30
N ASP A 172 -39.23 -61.77 8.15
CA ASP A 172 -39.77 -62.25 6.87
C ASP A 172 -38.90 -61.81 5.66
N PRO A 173 -38.08 -62.72 5.09
CA PRO A 173 -37.22 -62.38 3.95
C PRO A 173 -37.96 -62.26 2.61
N GLU A 174 -39.24 -62.65 2.52
CA GLU A 174 -39.98 -62.68 1.24
C GLU A 174 -40.77 -61.39 0.94
N ASP A 175 -41.21 -60.65 1.97
CA ASP A 175 -42.04 -59.43 1.83
C ASP A 175 -41.27 -58.09 1.96
N GLY A 176 -39.94 -58.14 2.10
CA GLY A 176 -39.08 -56.96 2.21
C GLY A 176 -39.00 -56.39 3.63
N TRP A 177 -38.47 -55.17 3.77
CA TRP A 177 -38.30 -54.53 5.09
C TRP A 177 -39.65 -54.08 5.67
N PRO A 178 -39.94 -54.39 6.95
CA PRO A 178 -41.10 -53.85 7.66
C PRO A 178 -41.11 -52.32 7.68
N GLU A 179 -42.31 -51.72 7.67
CA GLU A 179 -42.50 -50.26 7.60
C GLU A 179 -41.79 -49.52 8.74
N GLY A 180 -41.68 -50.12 9.94
CA GLY A 180 -41.05 -49.51 11.12
C GLY A 180 -39.52 -49.43 11.10
N VAL A 181 -38.83 -50.03 10.12
CA VAL A 181 -37.36 -50.08 10.09
C VAL A 181 -36.73 -48.73 9.80
N ASP A 182 -37.42 -47.83 9.09
CA ASP A 182 -36.93 -46.47 8.80
C ASP A 182 -36.94 -45.56 10.04
N SER A 183 -37.71 -45.94 11.06
CA SER A 183 -37.79 -45.25 12.34
C SER A 183 -36.53 -45.49 13.18
N ILE A 184 -35.86 -46.63 12.96
CA ILE A 184 -34.70 -47.07 13.75
C ILE A 184 -33.53 -46.09 13.58
N ARG A 185 -33.11 -45.49 14.69
CA ARG A 185 -31.99 -44.54 14.74
C ARG A 185 -31.32 -44.56 16.10
N TRP A 186 -30.07 -44.14 16.13
CA TRP A 186 -29.37 -43.84 17.37
C TRP A 186 -28.70 -42.46 17.24
N GLY A 187 -28.34 -41.84 18.37
CA GLY A 187 -27.67 -40.55 18.33
C GLY A 187 -27.15 -40.08 19.69
N TYR A 188 -26.65 -38.83 19.70
CA TYR A 188 -26.05 -38.18 20.85
C TYR A 188 -27.07 -37.28 21.57
N VAL A 189 -27.06 -37.28 22.89
CA VAL A 189 -27.82 -36.35 23.73
C VAL A 189 -26.86 -35.29 24.25
N MET A 190 -26.91 -34.09 23.67
CA MET A 190 -25.99 -33.00 24.05
C MET A 190 -26.41 -32.27 25.32
N GLN A 191 -27.70 -32.25 25.64
CA GLN A 191 -28.27 -31.57 26.81
C GLN A 191 -29.64 -32.14 27.15
N ARG A 192 -30.07 -31.96 28.40
CA ARG A 192 -31.40 -32.41 28.88
C ARG A 192 -32.17 -31.21 29.41
N ALA A 193 -33.46 -31.13 29.10
CA ALA A 193 -34.37 -30.20 29.74
C ALA A 193 -35.03 -30.87 30.96
N LYS A 194 -35.35 -30.08 31.99
CA LYS A 194 -36.06 -30.51 33.18
C LYS A 194 -37.36 -29.73 33.31
N GLU A 195 -38.45 -30.43 33.58
CA GLU A 195 -39.73 -29.81 33.96
C GLU A 195 -39.58 -29.08 35.30
N VAL A 196 -39.99 -27.83 35.33
CA VAL A 196 -40.03 -26.97 36.52
C VAL A 196 -41.42 -26.33 36.63
N ASP A 197 -41.72 -25.76 37.80
CA ASP A 197 -42.99 -25.07 38.09
C ASP A 197 -44.24 -25.83 37.63
N ILE A 198 -44.39 -27.04 38.14
CA ILE A 198 -45.46 -27.96 37.77
C ILE A 198 -46.78 -27.52 38.41
N ARG A 199 -47.76 -27.19 37.58
CA ARG A 199 -49.09 -26.69 37.95
C ARG A 199 -50.17 -27.68 37.51
N VAL A 200 -51.14 -27.95 38.38
CA VAL A 200 -52.31 -28.78 38.06
C VAL A 200 -53.49 -27.88 37.71
N VAL A 201 -53.97 -27.96 36.48
CA VAL A 201 -55.10 -27.16 35.98
C VAL A 201 -56.32 -28.05 35.83
N ARG A 202 -57.47 -27.62 36.38
CA ARG A 202 -58.76 -28.30 36.26
C ARG A 202 -59.60 -27.61 35.18
N ARG A 203 -59.56 -28.16 33.96
CA ARG A 203 -60.49 -27.82 32.87
C ARG A 203 -61.21 -29.09 32.40
N GLY A 204 -62.16 -29.58 33.19
CA GLY A 204 -62.97 -30.78 32.90
C GLY A 204 -62.24 -32.12 33.13
N ARG A 205 -60.98 -32.27 32.70
CA ARG A 205 -60.04 -33.32 33.13
C ARG A 205 -58.87 -32.68 33.90
N LYS A 206 -58.17 -33.46 34.74
CA LYS A 206 -56.93 -32.99 35.40
C LYS A 206 -55.84 -32.92 34.32
N THR A 207 -55.41 -31.72 33.95
CA THR A 207 -54.29 -31.48 33.02
C THR A 207 -53.12 -30.87 33.79
N ARG A 208 -51.89 -31.24 33.42
CA ARG A 208 -50.65 -30.75 34.04
C ARG A 208 -50.00 -29.74 33.09
N GLU A 209 -49.64 -28.57 33.61
CA GLU A 209 -48.84 -27.56 32.94
C GLU A 209 -47.50 -27.45 33.66
N CYS A 210 -46.40 -27.22 32.95
CA CYS A 210 -45.08 -27.02 33.53
C CYS A 210 -44.23 -26.16 32.60
N ASP A 211 -43.25 -25.49 33.17
CA ASP A 211 -42.20 -24.79 32.44
C ASP A 211 -41.00 -25.72 32.25
N TYR A 212 -40.10 -25.38 31.33
CA TYR A 212 -38.90 -26.18 31.05
C TYR A 212 -37.66 -25.32 31.19
N GLU A 213 -36.66 -25.83 31.90
CA GLU A 213 -35.33 -25.24 31.99
C GLU A 213 -34.29 -26.25 31.48
N LEU A 214 -33.24 -25.75 30.81
CA LEU A 214 -32.08 -26.56 30.47
C LEU A 214 -31.37 -26.98 31.76
N ALA A 215 -31.19 -28.28 31.97
CA ALA A 215 -30.35 -28.76 33.05
C ALA A 215 -28.92 -28.22 32.85
N PRO A 216 -28.20 -27.87 33.93
CA PRO A 216 -26.80 -27.48 33.80
C PRO A 216 -26.03 -28.61 33.09
N PRO A 217 -25.00 -28.27 32.28
CA PRO A 217 -24.16 -29.30 31.67
C PRO A 217 -23.65 -30.21 32.80
N LEU A 218 -23.89 -31.51 32.68
CA LEU A 218 -23.38 -32.48 33.64
C LEU A 218 -21.85 -32.48 33.48
N ASN A 219 -21.17 -31.63 34.25
CA ASN A 219 -19.74 -31.80 34.47
C ASN A 219 -19.57 -33.20 35.05
N ASN A 220 -18.87 -34.09 34.34
CA ASN A 220 -18.46 -35.42 34.79
C ASN A 220 -17.44 -35.36 35.95
N ALA A 221 -17.67 -34.48 36.93
CA ALA A 221 -16.84 -34.28 38.12
C ALA A 221 -17.60 -34.56 39.44
N ALA A 222 -18.89 -34.90 39.41
CA ALA A 222 -19.64 -35.30 40.60
C ALA A 222 -20.00 -36.78 40.51
N GLY A 223 -19.40 -37.57 41.40
CA GLY A 223 -19.41 -39.01 41.34
C GLY A 223 -20.81 -39.64 41.39
N ILE A 224 -20.87 -40.81 40.75
CA ILE A 224 -21.90 -41.81 40.88
C ILE A 224 -22.18 -42.03 42.39
N SER A 225 -23.27 -41.48 42.92
CA SER A 225 -23.87 -42.03 44.12
C SER A 225 -24.65 -43.26 43.69
N LYS A 226 -24.04 -44.45 43.82
CA LYS A 226 -24.82 -45.69 43.90
C LYS A 226 -25.64 -45.62 45.18
N GLY A 227 -26.93 -45.37 45.04
CA GLY A 227 -27.92 -45.59 46.09
C GLY A 227 -28.42 -47.03 46.00
N GLU A 228 -28.42 -47.70 47.15
CA GLU A 228 -28.86 -49.07 47.42
C GLU A 228 -30.31 -49.36 47.02
#